data_AF-A0AAU9Y1F0-F1
#
_entry.id   AF-A0AAU9Y1F0-F1
#
_cell.length_a   1.000
_cell.length_b   1.000
_cell.length_c   1.000
_cell.angle_alpha   90.00
_cell.angle_beta   90.00
_cell.angle_gamma   90.00
#
_symmetry.space_group_name_H-M   'P 1'
#
loop_
_entity.id
_entity.type
_entity.pdbx_description
1 polymer ?
#
loop_
_entity_poly.entity_id
_entity_poly.type
_entity_poly.pdbx_seq_one_letter_code
_entity_poly.pdbx_strand_id
1 'polypeptide(L)'
;MAFVGGAESEVQKWKVPELKSYLQSRGITVSQKRKEELVELVEKARDLSLEPIDDWEKPEDVIVNKLQTKEGSLPCPNTLHSDWTSDFSDFPNFTYGDMYAYLINKEGYDHESLKAYKSFEGYRLFWDGHVLKLMKNKNLFNGYHYVKFGVKPTEREKTQVGQKPTYDGWIIIQSDGSVYTAHCPCIGGADGACRHIGASLIDLEATLRENVVITCTGRKCTWKQRKRTHEGMTKGSAMDFTKPTLNKEKKKRLKPRCDTYDPRTSYDTNVNLAENFRKLVAETVPSAVLLHLLPDPDTCNGQHPQLDSENVNDIREENSIVTTFTLDSLSPMKPLPPSLDEIKERARQ
;
A
#
# COMPACT_ATOMS: atom_id res chain seq x y z
N MET A 1 13.70 39.14 46.40
CA MET A 1 13.69 37.67 46.58
C MET A 1 12.25 37.22 46.72
N ALA A 2 11.69 36.62 45.68
CA ALA A 2 10.51 35.76 45.79
C ALA A 2 10.69 34.64 44.76
N PHE A 3 10.63 33.42 45.25
CA PHE A 3 10.95 32.17 44.57
C PHE A 3 10.08 31.96 43.33
N VAL A 4 10.71 31.82 42.15
CA VAL A 4 10.10 31.17 40.98
C VAL A 4 10.35 29.67 41.16
N GLY A 5 9.47 29.03 41.93
CA GLY A 5 9.44 27.58 42.11
C GLY A 5 8.55 26.95 41.03
N GLY A 6 9.12 26.04 40.26
CA GLY A 6 8.47 25.39 39.12
C GLY A 6 7.17 24.67 39.49
N ALA A 7 6.09 25.06 38.83
CA ALA A 7 5.03 24.12 38.55
C ALA A 7 5.52 23.25 37.39
N GLU A 8 5.97 22.02 37.68
CA GLU A 8 5.94 20.98 36.64
C GLU A 8 4.53 20.99 36.07
N SER A 9 4.39 21.25 34.77
CA SER A 9 3.09 21.25 34.14
C SER A 9 2.42 19.91 34.45
N GLU A 10 1.18 19.96 34.93
CA GLU A 10 0.41 18.78 35.32
C GLU A 10 0.37 17.72 34.19
N VAL A 11 0.52 18.20 32.95
CA VAL A 11 0.65 17.43 31.71
C VAL A 11 1.89 16.53 31.67
N GLN A 12 3.03 16.96 32.24
CA GLN A 12 4.28 16.20 32.24
C GLN A 12 4.16 14.86 33.00
N LYS A 13 3.21 14.81 33.94
CA LYS A 13 2.89 13.64 34.79
C LYS A 13 1.98 12.63 34.09
N TRP A 14 1.34 12.99 32.98
CA TRP A 14 0.46 12.08 32.25
C TRP A 14 1.24 10.97 31.55
N LYS A 15 0.62 9.79 31.47
CA LYS A 15 1.19 8.66 30.72
C LYS A 15 1.01 8.92 29.21
N VAL A 16 1.90 8.34 28.40
CA VAL A 16 1.84 8.46 26.93
C VAL A 16 0.45 8.11 26.34
N PRO A 17 -0.26 7.07 26.81
CA PRO A 17 -1.62 6.77 26.35
C PRO A 17 -2.63 7.89 26.66
N GLU A 18 -2.52 8.55 27.81
CA GLU A 18 -3.42 9.64 28.24
C GLU A 18 -3.17 10.91 27.40
N LEU A 19 -1.90 11.25 27.18
CA LEU A 19 -1.50 12.34 26.28
C LEU A 19 -2.03 12.11 24.86
N LYS A 20 -1.92 10.87 24.35
CA LYS A 20 -2.43 10.50 23.03
C LYS A 20 -3.95 10.62 22.96
N SER A 21 -4.67 10.09 23.96
CA SER A 21 -6.13 10.15 24.02
C SER A 21 -6.65 11.59 24.08
N TYR A 22 -6.00 12.47 24.84
CA TYR A 22 -6.36 13.89 24.93
C TYR A 22 -6.20 14.63 23.60
N LEU A 23 -5.11 14.37 22.87
CA LEU A 23 -4.83 14.98 21.57
C LEU A 23 -5.73 14.41 20.46
N GLN A 24 -5.94 13.09 20.48
CA GLN A 24 -6.81 12.40 19.51
C GLN A 24 -8.25 12.86 19.63
N SER A 25 -8.79 13.00 20.85
CA SER A 25 -10.14 13.54 21.05
C SER A 25 -10.31 14.96 20.50
N ARG A 26 -9.22 15.69 20.25
CA ARG A 26 -9.19 17.06 19.69
C ARG A 26 -8.71 17.13 18.23
N GLY A 27 -8.65 16.00 17.53
CA GLY A 27 -8.29 15.96 16.10
C GLY A 27 -6.80 16.09 15.80
N ILE A 28 -5.93 16.02 16.82
CA ILE A 28 -4.49 16.17 16.63
C ILE A 28 -3.85 14.81 16.38
N THR A 29 -3.09 14.69 15.28
CA THR A 29 -2.40 13.44 14.93
C THR A 29 -1.21 13.17 15.87
N VAL A 30 -1.16 11.94 16.40
CA VAL A 30 -0.20 11.51 17.44
C VAL A 30 0.80 10.43 16.98
N SER A 31 0.79 10.06 15.70
CA SER A 31 1.71 9.04 15.17
C SER A 31 3.16 9.53 15.17
N GLN A 32 4.09 8.64 15.55
CA GLN A 32 5.54 8.85 15.51
C GLN A 32 6.09 10.00 16.39
N LYS A 33 5.35 10.51 17.37
CA LYS A 33 5.80 11.59 18.26
C LYS A 33 6.40 11.09 19.58
N ARG A 34 7.44 11.76 20.06
CA ARG A 34 8.05 11.48 21.39
C ARG A 34 7.18 12.04 22.51
N LYS A 35 7.38 11.56 23.75
CA LYS A 35 6.60 12.00 24.93
C LYS A 35 6.65 13.53 25.11
N GLU A 36 7.82 14.12 24.97
CA GLU A 36 8.04 15.57 25.10
C GLU A 36 7.20 16.37 24.09
N GLU A 37 7.21 15.94 22.82
CA GLU A 37 6.41 16.55 21.75
C GLU A 37 4.89 16.39 21.99
N LEU A 38 4.47 15.27 22.59
CA LEU A 38 3.06 15.06 22.97
C LEU A 38 2.65 16.01 24.11
N VAL A 39 3.51 16.25 25.09
CA VAL A 39 3.23 17.20 26.18
C VAL A 39 3.11 18.63 25.63
N GLU A 40 4.04 19.06 24.78
CA GLU A 40 4.00 20.38 24.16
C GLU A 40 2.72 20.58 23.33
N LEU A 41 2.27 19.55 22.62
CA LEU A 41 1.01 19.60 21.87
C LEU A 41 -0.21 19.70 22.78
N VAL A 42 -0.20 19.03 23.93
CA VAL A 42 -1.30 19.10 24.90
C VAL A 42 -1.38 20.49 25.52
N GLU A 43 -0.24 21.10 25.85
CA GLU A 43 -0.16 22.46 26.36
C GLU A 43 -0.66 23.46 25.32
N LYS A 44 -0.19 23.37 24.08
CA LYS A 44 -0.69 24.19 22.96
C LYS A 44 -2.18 24.00 22.71
N ALA A 45 -2.70 22.77 22.81
CA ALA A 45 -4.12 22.51 22.67
C ALA A 45 -4.97 23.12 23.79
N ARG A 46 -4.42 23.20 25.02
CA ARG A 46 -5.04 23.91 26.15
C ARG A 46 -5.02 25.42 25.96
N ASP A 47 -3.88 25.97 25.54
CA ASP A 47 -3.72 27.41 25.28
C ASP A 47 -4.70 27.88 24.19
N LEU A 48 -4.90 27.05 23.16
CA LEU A 48 -5.86 27.30 22.08
C LEU A 48 -7.31 26.98 22.46
N SER A 49 -7.58 26.47 23.68
CA SER A 49 -8.90 26.06 24.14
C SER A 49 -9.63 25.14 23.15
N LEU A 50 -8.89 24.17 22.58
CA LEU A 50 -9.48 23.22 21.64
C LEU A 50 -10.49 22.32 22.37
N GLU A 51 -11.75 22.42 21.95
CA GLU A 51 -12.80 21.54 22.44
C GLU A 51 -12.60 20.12 21.91
N PRO A 52 -12.95 19.08 22.70
CA PRO A 52 -13.05 17.73 22.18
C PRO A 52 -13.99 17.73 20.98
N ILE A 53 -13.53 17.15 19.87
CA ILE A 53 -14.37 16.85 18.73
C ILE A 53 -15.29 15.70 19.18
N ASP A 54 -16.57 15.97 19.35
CA ASP A 54 -17.59 14.97 19.73
C ASP A 54 -17.92 14.02 18.55
N ASP A 55 -17.37 14.31 17.37
CA ASP A 55 -17.68 13.62 16.10
C ASP A 55 -16.87 12.34 15.85
N TRP A 56 -16.27 11.74 16.88
CA TRP A 56 -15.69 10.40 16.73
C TRP A 56 -16.81 9.37 16.85
N GLU A 57 -17.65 9.28 15.82
CA GLU A 57 -18.47 8.08 15.63
C GLU A 57 -17.53 6.87 15.66
N LYS A 58 -17.80 5.92 16.56
CA LYS A 58 -16.97 4.72 16.61
C LYS A 58 -17.09 4.03 15.26
N PRO A 59 -16.00 3.48 14.70
CA PRO A 59 -16.04 2.80 13.40
C PRO A 59 -17.12 1.71 13.32
N GLU A 60 -17.42 1.07 14.45
CA GLU A 60 -18.50 0.09 14.59
C GLU A 60 -19.89 0.72 14.39
N ASP A 61 -20.13 1.89 14.97
CA ASP A 61 -21.41 2.62 14.89
C ASP A 61 -21.65 3.09 13.45
N VAL A 62 -20.61 3.57 12.75
CA VAL A 62 -20.67 3.91 11.32
C VAL A 62 -21.12 2.72 10.48
N ILE A 63 -20.57 1.53 10.75
CA ILE A 63 -20.93 0.30 10.03
C ILE A 63 -22.37 -0.10 10.35
N VAL A 64 -22.79 -0.07 11.62
CA VAL A 64 -24.15 -0.40 12.04
C VAL A 64 -25.17 0.52 11.37
N ASN A 65 -24.89 1.82 11.33
CA ASN A 65 -25.75 2.82 10.69
C ASN A 65 -25.87 2.56 9.18
N LYS A 66 -24.79 2.21 8.49
CA LYS A 66 -24.81 1.85 7.05
C LYS A 66 -25.63 0.60 6.74
N LEU A 67 -25.84 -0.29 7.71
CA LEU A 67 -26.56 -1.54 7.53
C LEU A 67 -28.03 -1.45 7.93
N GLN A 68 -28.50 -0.33 8.50
CA GLN A 68 -29.91 -0.13 8.75
C GLN A 68 -30.66 0.08 7.43
N THR A 69 -31.79 -0.59 7.24
CA THR A 69 -32.71 -0.38 6.11
C THR A 69 -34.13 -0.18 6.64
N LYS A 70 -35.07 0.23 5.77
CA LYS A 70 -36.49 0.36 6.13
C LYS A 70 -37.13 -0.96 6.57
N GLU A 71 -36.56 -2.09 6.16
CA GLU A 71 -37.07 -3.44 6.39
C GLU A 71 -36.33 -4.16 7.54
N GLY A 72 -35.38 -3.49 8.19
CA GLY A 72 -34.57 -4.01 9.28
C GLY A 72 -33.07 -3.85 9.06
N SER A 73 -32.28 -4.46 9.96
CA SER A 73 -30.82 -4.40 9.90
C SER A 73 -30.26 -5.51 9.00
N LEU A 74 -29.42 -5.13 8.05
CA LEU A 74 -28.71 -6.05 7.18
C LEU A 74 -27.57 -6.76 7.92
N PRO A 75 -27.27 -8.04 7.61
CA PRO A 75 -26.13 -8.74 8.20
C PRO A 75 -24.82 -8.10 7.76
N CYS A 76 -23.87 -7.98 8.69
CA CYS A 76 -22.59 -7.35 8.41
C CYS A 76 -21.77 -8.21 7.42
N PRO A 77 -21.30 -7.65 6.28
CA PRO A 77 -20.49 -8.41 5.32
C PRO A 77 -19.22 -9.03 5.92
N ASN A 78 -18.65 -8.41 6.96
CA ASN A 78 -17.43 -8.90 7.62
C ASN A 78 -17.65 -10.18 8.42
N THR A 79 -18.87 -10.45 8.89
CA THR A 79 -19.21 -11.66 9.64
C THR A 79 -19.66 -12.82 8.75
N LEU A 80 -19.86 -12.57 7.45
CA LEU A 80 -20.23 -13.59 6.47
C LEU A 80 -18.97 -14.34 5.98
N HIS A 81 -18.83 -15.60 6.40
CA HIS A 81 -17.64 -16.43 6.12
C HIS A 81 -17.78 -17.36 4.89
N SER A 82 -19.01 -17.69 4.45
CA SER A 82 -19.26 -18.59 3.32
C SER A 82 -19.88 -17.88 2.10
N ASP A 83 -19.96 -18.61 0.99
CA ASP A 83 -20.74 -18.26 -0.21
C ASP A 83 -20.26 -17.07 -1.03
N TRP A 84 -18.98 -16.74 -0.93
CA TRP A 84 -18.34 -15.76 -1.81
C TRP A 84 -17.87 -16.41 -3.11
N THR A 85 -18.15 -15.77 -4.24
CA THR A 85 -17.73 -16.22 -5.57
C THR A 85 -17.24 -15.04 -6.42
N SER A 86 -16.32 -15.30 -7.35
CA SER A 86 -15.90 -14.33 -8.37
C SER A 86 -16.72 -14.45 -9.65
N ASP A 87 -17.70 -15.35 -9.70
CA ASP A 87 -18.70 -15.44 -10.78
C ASP A 87 -19.77 -14.36 -10.59
N PHE A 88 -20.00 -13.52 -11.59
CA PHE A 88 -21.01 -12.45 -11.59
C PHE A 88 -22.07 -12.66 -12.68
N SER A 89 -22.23 -13.89 -13.20
CA SER A 89 -23.14 -14.17 -14.33
C SER A 89 -24.61 -13.90 -14.02
N ASP A 90 -24.99 -14.04 -12.76
CA ASP A 90 -26.33 -13.83 -12.19
C ASP A 90 -26.42 -12.51 -11.37
N PHE A 91 -25.42 -11.64 -11.47
CA PHE A 91 -25.45 -10.33 -10.81
C PHE A 91 -26.41 -9.37 -11.53
N PRO A 92 -27.13 -8.48 -10.82
CA PRO A 92 -28.00 -7.50 -11.44
C PRO A 92 -27.21 -6.60 -12.40
N ASN A 93 -27.92 -6.01 -13.36
CA ASN A 93 -27.30 -5.03 -14.24
C ASN A 93 -26.81 -3.84 -13.40
N PHE A 94 -25.54 -3.49 -13.56
CA PHE A 94 -24.94 -2.33 -12.89
C PHE A 94 -24.12 -1.58 -13.92
N THR A 95 -24.48 -0.32 -14.13
CA THR A 95 -23.95 0.53 -15.18
C THR A 95 -23.14 1.67 -14.60
N TYR A 96 -22.43 2.37 -15.48
CA TYR A 96 -21.76 3.63 -15.11
C TYR A 96 -22.76 4.67 -14.55
N GLY A 97 -24.02 4.66 -15.00
CA GLY A 97 -25.06 5.55 -14.50
C GLY A 97 -25.37 5.33 -13.02
N ASP A 98 -25.42 4.07 -12.59
CA ASP A 98 -25.69 3.69 -11.19
C ASP A 98 -24.54 4.07 -10.28
N MET A 99 -23.30 3.83 -10.75
CA MET A 99 -22.09 4.32 -10.08
C MET A 99 -22.10 5.85 -9.94
N TYR A 100 -22.42 6.56 -11.01
CA TYR A 100 -22.47 8.02 -11.03
C TYR A 100 -23.53 8.55 -10.06
N ALA A 101 -24.74 7.99 -10.09
CA ALA A 101 -25.84 8.37 -9.22
C ALA A 101 -25.51 8.18 -7.73
N TYR A 102 -24.72 7.15 -7.40
CA TYR A 102 -24.24 6.95 -6.04
C TYR A 102 -23.18 7.99 -5.63
N LEU A 103 -22.13 8.15 -6.45
CA LEU A 103 -20.97 8.97 -6.08
C LEU A 103 -21.27 10.47 -6.09
N ILE A 104 -22.14 10.96 -6.97
CA ILE A 104 -22.40 12.41 -7.10
C ILE A 104 -23.02 13.03 -5.84
N ASN A 105 -23.72 12.22 -5.05
CA ASN A 105 -24.35 12.65 -3.81
C ASN A 105 -23.41 12.54 -2.59
N LYS A 106 -22.12 12.24 -2.81
CA LYS A 106 -21.12 12.07 -1.76
C LYS A 106 -20.12 13.21 -1.77
N GLU A 107 -19.71 13.61 -0.57
CA GLU A 107 -18.64 14.58 -0.39
C GLU A 107 -17.34 14.06 -1.05
N GLY A 108 -16.64 14.96 -1.75
CA GLY A 108 -15.42 14.60 -2.49
C GLY A 108 -15.62 14.25 -3.98
N TYR A 109 -16.86 14.16 -4.46
CA TYR A 109 -17.16 14.10 -5.89
C TYR A 109 -18.00 15.29 -6.33
N ASP A 110 -17.67 15.82 -7.50
CA ASP A 110 -18.45 16.84 -8.18
C ASP A 110 -18.82 16.37 -9.60
N HIS A 111 -19.75 17.09 -10.23
CA HIS A 111 -20.19 16.78 -11.58
C HIS A 111 -19.04 16.80 -12.59
N GLU A 112 -18.06 17.69 -12.42
CA GLU A 112 -16.95 17.86 -13.35
C GLU A 112 -15.93 16.72 -13.27
N SER A 113 -15.57 16.29 -12.08
CA SER A 113 -14.66 15.17 -11.80
C SER A 113 -15.27 13.83 -12.21
N LEU A 114 -16.56 13.61 -11.96
CA LEU A 114 -17.26 12.42 -12.43
C LEU A 114 -17.44 12.46 -13.94
N LYS A 115 -17.76 13.61 -14.56
CA LYS A 115 -17.79 13.73 -16.03
C LYS A 115 -16.40 13.50 -16.64
N ALA A 116 -15.36 13.99 -15.98
CA ALA A 116 -13.97 13.69 -16.27
C ALA A 116 -13.54 12.39 -15.58
N TYR A 117 -14.34 11.32 -15.68
CA TYR A 117 -14.14 10.09 -14.90
C TYR A 117 -12.74 9.46 -15.03
N LYS A 118 -12.02 9.75 -16.11
CA LYS A 118 -10.64 9.28 -16.34
C LYS A 118 -9.60 9.96 -15.45
N SER A 119 -9.92 11.11 -14.86
CA SER A 119 -9.00 11.90 -14.04
C SER A 119 -9.17 11.74 -12.54
N PHE A 120 -10.31 11.24 -12.04
CA PHE A 120 -10.44 11.01 -10.59
C PHE A 120 -9.71 9.73 -10.15
N GLU A 121 -9.26 9.72 -8.90
CA GLU A 121 -8.26 8.75 -8.41
C GLU A 121 -8.71 7.29 -8.47
N GLY A 122 -10.01 7.03 -8.32
CA GLY A 122 -10.56 5.67 -8.40
C GLY A 122 -10.34 5.01 -9.76
N TYR A 123 -10.49 5.76 -10.86
CA TYR A 123 -10.23 5.22 -12.20
C TYR A 123 -8.75 4.87 -12.40
N ARG A 124 -7.83 5.68 -11.86
CA ARG A 124 -6.39 5.39 -11.93
C ARG A 124 -6.04 4.09 -11.21
N LEU A 125 -6.56 3.89 -10.00
CA LEU A 125 -6.39 2.64 -9.24
C LEU A 125 -6.92 1.42 -10.01
N PHE A 126 -8.12 1.53 -10.57
CA PHE A 126 -8.70 0.51 -11.44
C PHE A 126 -7.80 0.22 -12.65
N TRP A 127 -7.38 1.26 -13.37
CA TRP A 127 -6.57 1.16 -14.58
C TRP A 127 -5.19 0.52 -14.32
N ASP A 128 -4.58 0.85 -13.19
CA ASP A 128 -3.27 0.36 -12.77
C ASP A 128 -3.31 -1.05 -12.14
N GLY A 129 -4.50 -1.63 -11.97
CA GLY A 129 -4.69 -2.97 -11.45
C GLY A 129 -4.48 -3.06 -9.94
N HIS A 130 -4.92 -2.04 -9.20
CA HIS A 130 -4.87 -2.04 -7.73
C HIS A 130 -6.00 -2.85 -7.08
N VAL A 131 -7.08 -3.14 -7.81
CA VAL A 131 -8.14 -4.04 -7.35
C VAL A 131 -7.61 -5.48 -7.44
N LEU A 132 -7.36 -6.10 -6.29
CA LEU A 132 -6.78 -7.45 -6.17
C LEU A 132 -7.81 -8.52 -5.84
N LYS A 133 -9.00 -8.11 -5.41
CA LYS A 133 -10.11 -9.00 -5.08
C LYS A 133 -11.43 -8.31 -5.40
N LEU A 134 -12.32 -9.05 -6.05
CA LEU A 134 -13.73 -8.69 -6.22
C LEU A 134 -14.55 -9.98 -6.18
N MET A 135 -15.49 -10.08 -5.25
CA MET A 135 -16.33 -11.26 -5.06
C MET A 135 -17.75 -10.85 -4.68
N LYS A 136 -18.77 -11.52 -5.22
CA LYS A 136 -20.14 -11.38 -4.75
C LYS A 136 -20.50 -12.48 -3.75
N ASN A 137 -21.46 -12.21 -2.89
CA ASN A 137 -22.14 -13.29 -2.16
C ASN A 137 -23.15 -13.97 -3.10
N LYS A 138 -23.29 -15.30 -2.99
CA LYS A 138 -24.32 -16.06 -3.72
C LYS A 138 -25.71 -15.80 -3.16
N ASN A 139 -25.80 -15.54 -1.86
CA ASN A 139 -27.06 -15.28 -1.18
C ASN A 139 -27.48 -13.82 -1.35
N LEU A 140 -28.79 -13.64 -1.47
CA LEU A 140 -29.47 -12.35 -1.37
C LEU A 140 -29.88 -12.13 0.08
N PHE A 141 -29.73 -10.90 0.58
CA PHE A 141 -30.16 -10.53 1.92
C PHE A 141 -31.17 -9.40 1.79
N ASN A 142 -32.45 -9.66 2.07
CA ASN A 142 -33.56 -8.71 1.90
C ASN A 142 -33.57 -8.03 0.52
N GLY A 143 -33.28 -8.78 -0.55
CA GLY A 143 -33.22 -8.23 -1.92
C GLY A 143 -31.94 -7.44 -2.25
N TYR A 144 -30.97 -7.38 -1.33
CA TYR A 144 -29.68 -6.74 -1.56
C TYR A 144 -28.60 -7.75 -1.94
N HIS A 145 -27.79 -7.36 -2.92
CA HIS A 145 -26.58 -8.03 -3.37
C HIS A 145 -25.35 -7.50 -2.65
N TYR A 146 -24.46 -8.40 -2.26
CA TYR A 146 -23.28 -8.07 -1.49
C TYR A 146 -22.03 -8.30 -2.33
N VAL A 147 -21.12 -7.33 -2.36
CA VAL A 147 -19.83 -7.41 -3.04
C VAL A 147 -18.72 -7.10 -2.04
N LYS A 148 -17.72 -7.98 -1.94
CA LYS A 148 -16.46 -7.75 -1.24
C LYS A 148 -15.39 -7.35 -2.23
N PHE A 149 -14.55 -6.41 -1.84
CA PHE A 149 -13.40 -6.01 -2.62
C PHE A 149 -12.13 -5.95 -1.77
N GLY A 150 -10.98 -6.00 -2.42
CA GLY A 150 -9.67 -5.75 -1.82
C GLY A 150 -8.86 -4.86 -2.74
N VAL A 151 -8.54 -3.64 -2.30
CA VAL A 151 -7.77 -2.68 -3.11
C VAL A 151 -6.45 -2.36 -2.43
N LYS A 152 -5.36 -2.49 -3.19
CA LYS A 152 -4.02 -2.13 -2.72
C LYS A 152 -3.87 -0.60 -2.65
N PRO A 153 -3.35 -0.04 -1.54
CA PRO A 153 -3.06 1.39 -1.46
C PRO A 153 -2.05 1.83 -2.52
N THR A 154 -2.02 3.14 -2.82
CA THR A 154 -0.99 3.73 -3.69
C THR A 154 0.38 3.78 -3.01
N GLU A 155 0.40 3.95 -1.69
CA GLU A 155 1.63 4.03 -0.90
C GLU A 155 2.18 2.63 -0.60
N ARG A 156 3.51 2.53 -0.51
CA ARG A 156 4.23 1.26 -0.30
C ARG A 156 4.09 0.71 1.12
N GLU A 157 3.67 1.52 2.08
CA GLU A 157 3.42 1.07 3.44
C GLU A 157 2.18 0.17 3.48
N LYS A 158 2.24 -0.87 4.33
CA LYS A 158 1.09 -1.72 4.63
C LYS A 158 -0.06 -0.83 5.12
N THR A 159 -1.30 -1.27 4.91
CA THR A 159 -2.46 -0.50 5.36
C THR A 159 -2.33 -0.13 6.83
N GLN A 160 -2.66 1.12 7.16
CA GLN A 160 -2.67 1.62 8.54
C GLN A 160 -3.53 0.72 9.45
N VAL A 161 -4.56 0.10 8.88
CA VAL A 161 -5.38 -0.92 9.53
C VAL A 161 -4.74 -2.29 9.35
N GLY A 162 -4.21 -2.85 10.44
CA GLY A 162 -3.84 -4.27 10.54
C GLY A 162 -2.63 -4.72 9.72
N GLN A 163 -1.80 -3.80 9.18
CA GLN A 163 -0.57 -4.13 8.46
C GLN A 163 -0.81 -5.09 7.27
N LYS A 164 -1.97 -4.95 6.61
CA LYS A 164 -2.39 -5.77 5.46
C LYS A 164 -1.92 -5.17 4.14
N PRO A 165 -1.82 -5.98 3.06
CA PRO A 165 -1.47 -5.48 1.74
C PRO A 165 -2.61 -4.75 1.02
N THR A 166 -3.85 -4.87 1.50
CA THR A 166 -5.06 -4.32 0.87
C THR A 166 -6.03 -3.74 1.89
N TYR A 167 -6.76 -2.69 1.47
CA TYR A 167 -7.99 -2.29 2.13
C TYR A 167 -9.12 -3.21 1.67
N ASP A 168 -9.56 -4.07 2.57
CA ASP A 168 -10.66 -5.01 2.32
C ASP A 168 -11.97 -4.36 2.75
N GLY A 169 -12.83 -4.08 1.77
CA GLY A 169 -14.11 -3.41 1.99
C GLY A 169 -15.26 -4.14 1.32
N TRP A 170 -16.43 -3.51 1.34
CA TRP A 170 -17.65 -4.08 0.80
C TRP A 170 -18.59 -3.01 0.22
N ILE A 171 -19.47 -3.46 -0.67
CA ILE A 171 -20.49 -2.67 -1.37
C ILE A 171 -21.78 -3.48 -1.33
N ILE A 172 -22.89 -2.82 -1.01
CA ILE A 172 -24.24 -3.40 -1.01
C ILE A 172 -25.04 -2.71 -2.11
N ILE A 173 -25.61 -3.50 -3.00
CA ILE A 173 -26.31 -3.05 -4.22
C ILE A 173 -27.72 -3.63 -4.22
N GLN A 174 -28.70 -2.83 -4.60
CA GLN A 174 -30.09 -3.25 -4.75
C GLN A 174 -30.28 -4.04 -6.06
N SER A 175 -31.41 -4.75 -6.17
CA SER A 175 -31.73 -5.55 -7.35
C SER A 175 -31.92 -4.72 -8.63
N ASP A 176 -32.19 -3.42 -8.51
CA ASP A 176 -32.29 -2.46 -9.62
C ASP A 176 -30.93 -1.93 -10.11
N GLY A 177 -29.83 -2.29 -9.43
CA GLY A 177 -28.48 -1.80 -9.72
C GLY A 177 -28.06 -0.59 -8.86
N SER A 178 -28.97 0.02 -8.09
CA SER A 178 -28.67 1.16 -7.23
C SER A 178 -27.72 0.76 -6.09
N VAL A 179 -26.63 1.51 -5.88
CA VAL A 179 -25.74 1.26 -4.74
C VAL A 179 -26.40 1.79 -3.47
N TYR A 180 -26.69 0.88 -2.53
CA TYR A 180 -27.28 1.23 -1.25
C TYR A 180 -26.24 1.88 -0.33
N THR A 181 -25.15 1.16 -0.08
CA THR A 181 -24.07 1.64 0.78
C THR A 181 -22.75 0.93 0.46
N ALA A 182 -21.65 1.59 0.81
CA ALA A 182 -20.31 1.06 0.68
C ALA A 182 -19.47 1.46 1.89
N HIS A 183 -18.49 0.63 2.17
CA HIS A 183 -17.54 0.87 3.26
C HIS A 183 -16.15 0.38 2.88
N CYS A 184 -15.17 1.21 3.20
CA CYS A 184 -13.76 0.87 3.09
C CYS A 184 -13.05 1.27 4.38
N PRO A 185 -12.17 0.42 4.94
CA PRO A 185 -11.48 0.72 6.20
C PRO A 185 -10.34 1.74 6.06
N CYS A 186 -10.18 2.41 4.91
CA CYS A 186 -9.23 3.51 4.77
C CYS A 186 -9.75 4.78 5.46
N ILE A 187 -8.87 5.73 5.79
CA ILE A 187 -9.22 6.99 6.47
C ILE A 187 -10.41 7.70 5.79
N GLY A 188 -10.39 7.81 4.47
CA GLY A 188 -11.48 8.47 3.72
C GLY A 188 -12.62 7.54 3.31
N GLY A 189 -12.76 6.34 3.89
CA GLY A 189 -13.72 5.31 3.44
C GLY A 189 -14.98 5.18 4.29
N ALA A 190 -15.07 5.93 5.39
CA ALA A 190 -16.22 5.95 6.28
C ALA A 190 -17.47 6.54 5.61
N ASP A 191 -17.33 7.52 4.74
CA ASP A 191 -18.40 8.15 3.95
C ASP A 191 -19.00 7.25 2.85
N GLY A 192 -18.26 6.21 2.45
CA GLY A 192 -18.59 5.33 1.33
C GLY A 192 -18.10 5.86 -0.04
N ALA A 193 -17.18 6.83 -0.07
CA ALA A 193 -16.82 7.56 -1.29
C ALA A 193 -15.30 7.57 -1.57
N CYS A 194 -14.48 6.88 -0.79
CA CYS A 194 -13.04 6.85 -1.06
C CYS A 194 -12.67 6.36 -2.47
N ARG A 195 -11.48 6.75 -2.93
CA ARG A 195 -10.89 6.27 -4.19
C ARG A 195 -10.85 4.74 -4.34
N HIS A 196 -10.75 3.98 -3.25
CA HIS A 196 -10.77 2.51 -3.30
C HIS A 196 -12.17 2.00 -3.65
N ILE A 197 -13.24 2.59 -3.09
CA ILE A 197 -14.63 2.26 -3.44
C ILE A 197 -14.89 2.64 -4.90
N GLY A 198 -14.46 3.83 -5.32
CA GLY A 198 -14.54 4.24 -6.72
C GLY A 198 -13.86 3.23 -7.67
N ALA A 199 -12.65 2.78 -7.34
CA ALA A 199 -11.95 1.76 -8.12
C ALA A 199 -12.71 0.43 -8.19
N SER A 200 -13.29 -0.01 -7.07
CA SER A 200 -14.06 -1.25 -6.99
C SER A 200 -15.38 -1.19 -7.75
N LEU A 201 -16.09 -0.06 -7.73
CA LEU A 201 -17.31 0.17 -8.52
C LEU A 201 -17.00 0.14 -10.03
N ILE A 202 -15.90 0.77 -10.46
CA ILE A 202 -15.48 0.75 -11.86
C ILE A 202 -15.10 -0.67 -12.30
N ASP A 203 -14.42 -1.44 -11.44
CA ASP A 203 -14.06 -2.83 -11.78
C ASP A 203 -15.28 -3.76 -11.84
N LEU A 204 -16.26 -3.52 -10.98
CA LEU A 204 -17.56 -4.19 -11.05
C LEU A 204 -18.28 -3.88 -12.36
N GLU A 205 -18.44 -2.60 -12.72
CA GLU A 205 -19.04 -2.19 -14.00
C GLU A 205 -18.32 -2.82 -15.18
N ALA A 206 -16.99 -2.78 -15.20
CA ALA A 206 -16.22 -3.34 -16.30
C ALA A 206 -16.37 -4.86 -16.41
N THR A 207 -16.46 -5.55 -15.26
CA THR A 207 -16.71 -7.00 -15.22
C THR A 207 -18.09 -7.35 -15.77
N LEU A 208 -19.11 -6.55 -15.47
CA LEU A 208 -20.48 -6.78 -15.93
C LEU A 208 -20.68 -6.37 -17.39
N ARG A 209 -20.02 -5.30 -17.84
CA ARG A 209 -20.03 -4.87 -19.24
C ARG A 209 -19.37 -5.91 -20.15
N GLU A 210 -18.32 -6.58 -19.70
CA GLU A 210 -17.74 -7.72 -20.44
C GLU A 210 -18.76 -8.87 -20.66
N ASN A 211 -19.84 -8.95 -19.87
CA ASN A 211 -20.90 -9.97 -20.03
C ASN A 211 -21.93 -9.63 -21.10
N VAL A 212 -22.27 -8.35 -21.26
CA VAL A 212 -23.28 -7.97 -22.25
C VAL A 212 -22.76 -8.24 -23.67
N VAL A 213 -21.43 -8.25 -23.84
CA VAL A 213 -20.74 -8.50 -25.10
C VAL A 213 -20.52 -10.00 -25.38
N ILE A 214 -21.28 -10.91 -24.75
CA ILE A 214 -21.19 -12.36 -25.03
C ILE A 214 -21.58 -12.64 -26.49
N THR A 215 -20.57 -12.83 -27.33
CA THR A 215 -20.66 -13.55 -28.60
C THR A 215 -20.89 -15.03 -28.31
N CYS A 216 -21.37 -15.83 -29.27
CA CYS A 216 -21.70 -17.27 -29.14
C CYS A 216 -20.58 -18.21 -28.62
N THR A 217 -19.42 -17.67 -28.23
CA THR A 217 -18.25 -18.33 -27.62
C THR A 217 -17.86 -17.73 -26.25
N GLY A 218 -18.73 -16.92 -25.63
CA GLY A 218 -18.41 -16.14 -24.43
C GLY A 218 -18.11 -16.98 -23.19
N ARG A 219 -17.04 -16.60 -22.47
CA ARG A 219 -16.64 -17.21 -21.20
C ARG A 219 -17.61 -16.79 -20.09
N LYS A 220 -17.77 -17.62 -19.06
CA LYS A 220 -18.53 -17.28 -17.83
C LYS A 220 -18.12 -15.91 -17.30
N CYS A 221 -19.08 -15.10 -16.87
CA CYS A 221 -18.81 -13.83 -16.22
C CYS A 221 -18.04 -14.10 -14.93
N THR A 222 -16.74 -13.94 -14.99
CA THR A 222 -15.87 -14.17 -13.86
C THR A 222 -14.96 -12.98 -13.76
N TRP A 223 -14.93 -12.35 -12.59
CA TRP A 223 -13.98 -11.29 -12.33
C TRP A 223 -12.56 -11.82 -12.52
N LYS A 224 -11.75 -11.06 -13.24
CA LYS A 224 -10.35 -11.37 -13.50
C LYS A 224 -9.50 -10.22 -13.01
N GLN A 225 -8.53 -10.56 -12.16
CA GLN A 225 -7.56 -9.58 -11.70
C GLN A 225 -6.83 -8.94 -12.89
N ARG A 226 -6.84 -7.61 -12.91
CA ARG A 226 -6.13 -6.84 -13.95
C ARG A 226 -4.64 -6.92 -13.73
N LYS A 227 -3.89 -7.11 -14.82
CA LYS A 227 -2.42 -7.09 -14.78
C LYS A 227 -1.92 -5.69 -14.44
N ARG A 228 -1.02 -5.61 -13.46
CA ARG A 228 -0.31 -4.36 -13.13
C ARG A 228 0.67 -4.01 -14.23
N THR A 229 0.58 -2.77 -14.68
CA THR A 229 1.39 -2.23 -15.78
C THR A 229 2.73 -1.66 -15.34
N HIS A 230 2.91 -1.40 -14.04
CA HIS A 230 4.02 -0.59 -13.51
C HIS A 230 5.04 -1.36 -12.64
N GLU A 231 4.99 -2.69 -12.62
CA GLU A 231 5.97 -3.50 -11.88
C GLU A 231 7.26 -3.82 -12.67
N GLY A 232 7.36 -3.35 -13.91
CA GLY A 232 8.57 -3.49 -14.73
C GLY A 232 9.40 -2.21 -14.71
N MET A 233 10.71 -2.34 -14.53
CA MET A 233 11.65 -1.22 -14.68
C MET A 233 11.82 -0.93 -16.16
N THR A 234 11.74 0.34 -16.60
CA THR A 234 12.02 0.72 -17.99
C THR A 234 13.00 1.87 -18.03
N LYS A 235 13.80 1.98 -19.09
CA LYS A 235 14.69 3.14 -19.31
C LYS A 235 13.85 4.41 -19.39
N GLY A 236 14.39 5.53 -18.91
CA GLY A 236 13.68 6.81 -18.93
C GLY A 236 13.18 7.23 -20.32
N SER A 237 13.97 6.95 -21.35
CA SER A 237 13.61 7.19 -22.75
C SER A 237 12.48 6.30 -23.29
N ALA A 238 12.22 5.17 -22.64
CA ALA A 238 11.16 4.23 -22.98
C ALA A 238 9.94 4.37 -22.03
N MET A 239 9.91 5.40 -21.18
CA MET A 239 8.74 5.73 -20.38
C MET A 239 7.64 6.30 -21.27
N ASP A 240 6.48 5.66 -21.22
CA ASP A 240 5.28 6.10 -21.92
C ASP A 240 4.37 6.87 -20.95
N PHE A 241 4.25 8.18 -21.18
CA PHE A 241 3.43 9.11 -20.40
C PHE A 241 2.01 9.27 -20.95
N THR A 242 1.55 8.37 -21.83
CA THR A 242 0.19 8.46 -22.38
C THR A 242 -0.88 8.38 -21.29
N LYS A 243 -1.84 9.30 -21.38
CA LYS A 243 -3.00 9.32 -20.49
C LYS A 243 -3.91 8.12 -20.77
N PRO A 244 -4.42 7.42 -19.74
CA PRO A 244 -5.43 6.38 -19.89
C PRO A 244 -6.65 6.86 -20.70
N THR A 245 -7.14 6.04 -21.62
CA THR A 245 -8.39 6.31 -22.34
C THR A 245 -9.28 5.06 -22.37
N LEU A 246 -10.58 5.26 -22.11
CA LEU A 246 -11.58 4.19 -22.10
C LEU A 246 -11.63 3.49 -23.47
N ASN A 247 -11.79 2.17 -23.44
CA ASN A 247 -11.92 1.26 -24.59
C ASN A 247 -10.68 1.18 -25.50
N LYS A 248 -9.51 1.64 -25.04
CA LYS A 248 -8.24 1.34 -25.70
C LYS A 248 -7.51 0.25 -24.93
N GLU A 249 -7.16 -0.81 -25.64
CA GLU A 249 -6.29 -1.84 -25.09
C GLU A 249 -4.93 -1.23 -24.72
N LYS A 250 -4.34 -1.75 -23.63
CA LYS A 250 -2.97 -1.38 -23.25
C LYS A 250 -2.05 -1.76 -24.40
N LYS A 251 -1.32 -0.79 -24.99
CA LYS A 251 -0.17 -1.11 -25.84
C LYS A 251 0.76 -2.01 -25.03
N LYS A 252 1.18 -3.16 -25.57
CA LYS A 252 2.11 -4.08 -24.91
C LYS A 252 3.35 -3.29 -24.49
N ARG A 253 3.55 -3.08 -23.19
CA ARG A 253 4.79 -2.52 -22.67
C ARG A 253 5.83 -3.64 -22.62
N LEU A 254 6.99 -3.39 -23.22
CA LEU A 254 8.17 -4.24 -23.07
C LEU A 254 8.60 -4.18 -21.61
N LYS A 255 8.71 -5.33 -20.96
CA LYS A 255 9.24 -5.44 -19.59
C LYS A 255 10.66 -6.00 -19.67
N PRO A 256 11.71 -5.23 -19.37
CA PRO A 256 12.83 -5.80 -18.65
C PRO A 256 12.30 -6.28 -17.30
N ARG A 257 12.58 -7.53 -16.93
CA ARG A 257 12.36 -7.99 -15.55
C ARG A 257 13.42 -7.32 -14.65
N CYS A 258 13.13 -7.22 -13.36
CA CYS A 258 14.08 -6.69 -12.37
C CYS A 258 15.41 -7.47 -12.35
N ASP A 259 15.37 -8.75 -12.74
CA ASP A 259 16.53 -9.63 -12.85
C ASP A 259 17.39 -9.37 -14.11
N THR A 260 16.87 -8.65 -15.11
CA THR A 260 17.52 -8.42 -16.42
C THR A 260 17.87 -6.96 -16.67
N TYR A 261 17.50 -6.06 -15.75
CA TYR A 261 17.80 -4.64 -15.88
C TYR A 261 19.22 -4.35 -15.37
N ASP A 262 20.16 -4.21 -16.29
CA ASP A 262 21.48 -3.64 -16.01
C ASP A 262 21.41 -2.11 -16.16
N PRO A 263 21.66 -1.33 -15.10
CA PRO A 263 21.69 0.13 -15.20
C PRO A 263 22.90 0.64 -16.00
N ARG A 264 23.89 -0.22 -16.28
CA ARG A 264 25.06 0.12 -17.08
C ARG A 264 24.68 0.23 -18.56
N THR A 265 25.30 1.19 -19.21
CA THR A 265 25.19 1.44 -20.63
C THR A 265 25.78 0.28 -21.44
N SER A 266 25.26 -0.01 -22.64
CA SER A 266 25.72 -1.15 -23.45
C SER A 266 27.19 -1.07 -23.90
N TYR A 267 27.84 0.08 -23.70
CA TYR A 267 29.29 0.25 -23.91
C TYR A 267 30.13 -0.12 -22.67
N ASP A 268 29.52 -0.26 -21.49
CA ASP A 268 30.15 -0.68 -20.23
C ASP A 268 30.12 -2.21 -20.05
N THR A 269 29.78 -2.97 -21.08
CA THR A 269 29.97 -4.42 -21.12
C THR A 269 31.45 -4.77 -21.28
N ASN A 270 32.31 -4.12 -20.51
CA ASN A 270 33.70 -4.50 -20.39
C ASN A 270 33.72 -5.69 -19.45
N VAL A 271 33.75 -6.89 -20.03
CA VAL A 271 33.62 -8.18 -19.33
C VAL A 271 34.65 -8.33 -18.20
N ASN A 272 35.75 -7.56 -18.27
CA ASN A 272 36.86 -7.59 -17.31
C ASN A 272 37.07 -6.27 -16.56
N LEU A 273 36.02 -5.47 -16.31
CA LEU A 273 36.16 -4.19 -15.57
C LEU A 273 36.81 -4.40 -14.19
N ALA A 274 36.43 -5.46 -13.47
CA ALA A 274 36.98 -5.78 -12.16
C ALA A 274 38.48 -6.12 -12.24
N GLU A 275 38.90 -6.91 -13.25
CA GLU A 275 40.30 -7.27 -13.47
C GLU A 275 41.13 -6.06 -13.91
N ASN A 276 40.61 -5.25 -14.84
CA ASN A 276 41.26 -4.04 -15.32
C ASN A 276 41.44 -3.01 -14.20
N PHE A 277 40.42 -2.85 -13.36
CA PHE A 277 40.47 -1.97 -12.21
C PHE A 277 41.47 -2.48 -11.16
N ARG A 278 41.46 -3.78 -10.86
CA ARG A 278 42.44 -4.40 -9.96
C ARG A 278 43.87 -4.20 -10.44
N LYS A 279 44.13 -4.42 -11.74
CA LYS A 279 45.44 -4.21 -12.36
C LYS A 279 45.91 -2.76 -12.23
N LEU A 280 45.02 -1.80 -12.52
CA LEU A 280 45.33 -0.38 -12.40
C LEU A 280 45.66 0.02 -10.95
N VAL A 281 44.90 -0.49 -9.98
CA VAL A 281 45.14 -0.24 -8.55
C VAL A 281 46.45 -0.89 -8.10
N ALA A 282 46.77 -2.09 -8.57
CA ALA A 282 48.04 -2.75 -8.26
C ALA A 282 49.24 -1.99 -8.83
N GLU A 283 49.11 -1.40 -10.03
CA GLU A 283 50.15 -0.58 -10.66
C GLU A 283 50.34 0.77 -9.96
N THR A 284 49.28 1.39 -9.44
CA THR A 284 49.36 2.71 -8.79
C THR A 284 49.66 2.65 -7.30
N VAL A 285 49.01 1.73 -6.57
CA VAL A 285 49.15 1.56 -5.12
C VAL A 285 49.16 0.07 -4.77
N PRO A 286 50.33 -0.60 -4.85
CA PRO A 286 50.44 -2.04 -4.55
C PRO A 286 50.04 -2.43 -3.12
N SER A 287 50.07 -1.47 -2.18
CA SER A 287 49.71 -1.69 -0.77
C SER A 287 48.23 -1.41 -0.47
N ALA A 288 47.40 -1.16 -1.49
CA ALA A 288 46.00 -0.85 -1.29
C ALA A 288 45.24 -2.07 -0.72
N VAL A 289 44.61 -1.89 0.45
CA VAL A 289 43.76 -2.91 1.09
C VAL A 289 42.66 -3.43 0.16
N LEU A 290 42.20 -2.57 -0.76
CA LEU A 290 41.19 -2.89 -1.77
C LEU A 290 41.60 -4.08 -2.67
N LEU A 291 42.90 -4.34 -2.87
CA LEU A 291 43.39 -5.47 -3.68
C LEU A 291 43.06 -6.83 -3.06
N HIS A 292 42.88 -6.89 -1.73
CA HIS A 292 42.45 -8.09 -1.00
C HIS A 292 40.94 -8.33 -1.06
N LEU A 293 40.17 -7.32 -1.47
CA LEU A 293 38.71 -7.38 -1.60
C LEU A 293 38.26 -7.66 -3.04
N LEU A 294 39.14 -7.43 -4.02
CA LEU A 294 38.87 -7.68 -5.43
C LEU A 294 39.24 -9.12 -5.81
N PRO A 295 38.43 -9.81 -6.64
CA PRO A 295 38.66 -11.19 -7.04
C PRO A 295 40.01 -11.35 -7.75
N ASP A 296 40.76 -12.39 -7.37
CA ASP A 296 42.02 -12.77 -8.02
C ASP A 296 41.71 -13.53 -9.32
N PRO A 297 42.33 -13.17 -10.46
CA PRO A 297 42.10 -13.85 -11.73
C PRO A 297 42.51 -15.34 -11.68
N ASP A 298 43.42 -15.70 -10.79
CA ASP A 298 43.97 -17.07 -10.68
C ASP A 298 43.12 -18.02 -9.81
N THR A 299 42.02 -17.55 -9.19
CA THR A 299 41.17 -18.40 -8.31
C THR A 299 39.87 -18.90 -8.95
N CYS A 300 39.54 -18.47 -10.17
CA CYS A 300 38.33 -18.88 -10.87
C CYS A 300 38.57 -20.12 -11.76
N ASN A 301 38.88 -21.26 -11.14
CA ASN A 301 38.74 -22.60 -11.75
C ASN A 301 37.79 -23.52 -10.96
N GLY A 302 36.87 -22.94 -10.18
CA GLY A 302 35.78 -23.65 -9.50
C GLY A 302 34.46 -23.51 -10.28
N GLN A 303 33.88 -24.64 -10.64
CA GLN A 303 32.64 -24.82 -11.41
C GLN A 303 31.54 -23.79 -11.11
N HIS A 304 31.09 -23.08 -12.15
CA HIS A 304 29.76 -22.44 -12.14
C HIS A 304 28.68 -23.54 -12.12
N PRO A 305 27.72 -23.52 -11.19
CA PRO A 305 26.46 -24.21 -11.43
C PRO A 305 25.74 -23.51 -12.57
N GLN A 306 25.63 -24.17 -13.73
CA GLN A 306 24.60 -23.84 -14.72
C GLN A 306 23.25 -24.01 -14.04
N LEU A 307 22.50 -22.93 -13.86
CA LEU A 307 21.09 -23.02 -13.53
C LEU A 307 20.33 -23.20 -14.84
N ASP A 308 20.07 -24.47 -15.17
CA ASP A 308 19.15 -24.84 -16.22
C ASP A 308 17.77 -24.27 -15.94
N SER A 309 17.20 -23.66 -16.98
CA SER A 309 15.80 -23.29 -17.04
C SER A 309 14.96 -24.55 -17.23
N GLU A 310 14.29 -25.03 -16.19
CA GLU A 310 12.91 -25.55 -16.22
C GLU A 310 12.47 -26.15 -14.87
N ASN A 311 11.20 -25.89 -14.52
CA ASN A 311 10.34 -26.59 -13.55
C ASN A 311 10.23 -26.12 -12.07
N VAL A 312 9.38 -25.11 -11.88
CA VAL A 312 8.17 -25.10 -11.03
C VAL A 312 8.03 -26.19 -9.93
N ASN A 313 8.18 -25.82 -8.66
CA ASN A 313 7.15 -25.87 -7.58
C ASN A 313 7.77 -25.73 -6.17
N ASP A 314 6.94 -25.22 -5.25
CA ASP A 314 7.13 -25.15 -3.78
C ASP A 314 8.01 -26.27 -3.18
N ILE A 315 8.93 -25.87 -2.28
CA ILE A 315 9.13 -26.48 -0.95
C ILE A 315 9.96 -25.49 -0.10
N ARG A 316 9.40 -25.09 1.04
CA ARG A 316 10.15 -24.60 2.21
C ARG A 316 10.93 -25.78 2.77
N GLU A 317 12.25 -25.72 2.81
CA GLU A 317 13.04 -26.43 3.81
C GLU A 317 14.40 -25.75 3.99
N GLU A 318 14.73 -25.50 5.26
CA GLU A 318 16.02 -25.02 5.70
C GLU A 318 17.10 -26.04 5.34
N ASN A 319 18.24 -25.60 4.82
CA ASN A 319 19.47 -26.34 4.97
C ASN A 319 20.67 -25.40 5.08
N SER A 320 21.26 -25.44 6.27
CA SER A 320 22.50 -24.83 6.68
C SER A 320 23.69 -25.41 5.93
N ILE A 321 24.47 -24.56 5.26
CA ILE A 321 25.91 -24.78 5.10
C ILE A 321 26.60 -23.54 5.62
N VAL A 322 26.91 -23.59 6.92
CA VAL A 322 27.75 -22.65 7.62
C VAL A 322 29.20 -22.98 7.26
N THR A 323 29.86 -22.11 6.49
CA THR A 323 31.31 -21.95 6.59
C THR A 323 31.56 -20.64 7.31
N THR A 324 31.74 -20.74 8.64
CA THR A 324 32.15 -19.65 9.50
C THR A 324 33.51 -19.12 9.06
N PHE A 325 33.56 -17.85 8.64
CA PHE A 325 34.81 -17.08 8.63
C PHE A 325 34.78 -16.14 9.82
N THR A 326 35.56 -16.45 10.85
CA THR A 326 35.72 -15.63 12.06
C THR A 326 36.62 -14.44 11.76
N LEU A 327 36.07 -13.23 11.87
CA LEU A 327 36.80 -11.98 11.70
C LEU A 327 37.33 -11.51 13.06
N ASP A 328 38.38 -12.16 13.56
CA ASP A 328 39.08 -11.75 14.79
C ASP A 328 39.98 -10.54 14.51
N SER A 329 39.38 -9.39 14.18
CA SER A 329 40.01 -8.05 14.15
C SER A 329 38.98 -6.94 14.02
N LEU A 330 37.89 -6.99 14.81
CA LEU A 330 37.08 -5.79 15.05
C LEU A 330 37.33 -5.36 16.49
N SER A 331 37.89 -4.16 16.67
CA SER A 331 37.78 -3.46 17.95
C SER A 331 36.30 -3.45 18.37
N PRO A 332 35.97 -3.68 19.66
CA PRO A 332 34.59 -3.76 20.09
C PRO A 332 33.85 -2.49 19.69
N MET A 333 32.75 -2.64 18.94
CA MET A 333 31.93 -1.50 18.55
C MET A 333 31.42 -0.83 19.83
N LYS A 334 31.82 0.43 20.06
CA LYS A 334 31.28 1.23 21.16
C LYS A 334 29.76 1.41 20.93
N PRO A 335 28.92 1.21 21.96
CA PRO A 335 27.50 1.46 21.86
C PRO A 335 27.25 2.94 21.54
N LEU A 336 26.52 3.21 20.46
CA LEU A 336 25.97 4.52 20.13
C LEU A 336 24.60 4.66 20.81
N PRO A 337 24.24 5.85 21.33
CA PRO A 337 24.98 7.11 21.32
C PRO A 337 25.99 7.27 22.49
N PRO A 338 27.06 8.10 22.33
CA PRO A 338 28.10 8.30 23.34
C PRO A 338 27.56 8.97 24.61
N SER A 339 28.21 8.73 25.75
CA SER A 339 27.81 9.30 27.04
C SER A 339 28.07 10.82 27.08
N LEU A 340 27.31 11.53 27.93
CA LEU A 340 27.45 12.98 28.13
C LEU A 340 28.85 13.39 28.59
N ASP A 341 29.58 12.51 29.28
CA ASP A 341 30.94 12.78 29.73
C ASP A 341 31.95 12.64 28.58
N GLU A 342 31.76 11.69 27.66
CA GLU A 342 32.57 11.57 26.44
C GLU A 342 32.42 12.78 25.51
N ILE A 343 31.24 13.40 25.49
CA ILE A 343 30.97 14.62 24.71
C ILE A 343 31.68 15.83 25.34
N LYS A 344 31.70 15.94 26.67
CA LYS A 344 32.37 17.04 27.39
C LYS A 344 33.90 16.97 27.27
N GLU A 345 34.47 15.78 27.24
CA GLU A 345 35.92 15.58 27.08
C GLU A 345 36.38 16.02 25.67
N ARG A 346 35.59 15.70 24.63
CA ARG A 346 35.88 16.09 23.24
C ARG A 346 35.74 17.58 22.96
N ALA A 347 34.99 18.31 23.78
CA ALA A 347 34.84 19.76 23.65
C ALA A 347 36.01 20.54 24.28
N ARG A 348 36.97 19.86 24.92
CA ARG A 348 38.16 20.47 25.57
C ARG A 348 39.47 20.26 24.80
N GLN A 349 39.45 19.52 23.70
CA GLN A 349 40.53 19.50 22.69
C GLN A 349 40.14 20.42 21.54
#